data_AF-A0A7L7KSZ1-F1
#
_entry.id   AF-A0A7L7KSZ1-F1
#
_cell.length_a   1.000
_cell.length_b   1.000
_cell.length_c   1.000
_cell.angle_alpha   90.00
_cell.angle_beta   90.00
_cell.angle_gamma   90.00
#
_symmetry.space_group_name_H-M   'P 1'
#
loop_
_entity.id
_entity.type
_entity.pdbx_description
1 polymer ?
#
loop_
_entity_poly.entity_id
_entity_poly.type
_entity_poly.pdbx_seq_one_letter_code
_entity_poly.pdbx_strand_id
1 'polypeptide(L)' 'MYTYPIDYDQFTTDEIIAIVEFLALVEEANTTKIDPHVLSAKHEQFRRIVNSISLEKQIDRAFEKVSGFSIFKTIKKYK' A
#
# COMPACT_ATOMS: atom_id res chain seq x y z
N MET A 1 -1.15 -17.20 -12.34
CA MET A 1 -1.41 -15.75 -12.50
C MET A 1 -2.38 -15.36 -11.39
N TYR A 2 -1.93 -14.53 -10.44
CA TYR A 2 -2.79 -14.08 -9.35
C TYR A 2 -3.47 -12.79 -9.76
N THR A 3 -4.80 -12.81 -9.78
CA THR A 3 -5.65 -11.65 -10.06
C THR A 3 -5.84 -10.90 -8.76
N TYR A 4 -5.24 -9.71 -8.66
CA TYR A 4 -5.55 -8.81 -7.56
C TYR A 4 -6.92 -8.18 -7.80
N PRO A 5 -7.70 -7.87 -6.74
CA PRO A 5 -8.97 -7.16 -6.84
C PRO A 5 -8.73 -5.66 -7.09
N ILE A 6 -7.94 -5.36 -8.12
CA ILE A 6 -7.63 -4.02 -8.59
C ILE A 6 -8.21 -3.94 -9.99
N ASP A 7 -9.04 -2.92 -10.21
CA ASP A 7 -9.60 -2.64 -11.52
C ASP A 7 -8.47 -2.05 -12.37
N TYR A 8 -7.84 -2.87 -13.21
CA TYR A 8 -6.66 -2.47 -14.00
C TYR A 8 -6.99 -1.38 -15.04
N ASP A 9 -8.27 -1.13 -15.33
CA ASP A 9 -8.75 0.00 -16.13
C ASP A 9 -8.76 1.34 -15.36
N GLN A 10 -8.67 1.33 -14.03
CA GLN A 10 -8.72 2.54 -13.19
C GLN A 10 -7.36 3.16 -12.89
N PHE A 11 -6.26 2.46 -13.20
CA PHE A 11 -4.90 2.92 -12.91
C PHE A 11 -3.98 2.73 -14.11
N THR A 12 -3.11 3.71 -14.32
CA THR A 12 -2.00 3.60 -15.27
C THR A 12 -0.95 2.61 -14.76
N THR A 13 -0.11 2.11 -15.66
CA THR A 13 1.00 1.22 -15.32
C THR A 13 1.92 1.83 -14.25
N ASP A 14 2.22 3.13 -14.35
CA ASP A 14 3.05 3.84 -13.37
C ASP A 14 2.41 3.90 -11.98
N GLU A 15 1.09 4.06 -11.92
CA GLU A 15 0.32 4.05 -10.67
C GLU A 15 0.31 2.66 -10.03
N ILE A 16 0.15 1.62 -10.84
CA ILE A 16 0.22 0.23 -10.36
C ILE A 16 1.61 -0.05 -9.78
N ILE A 17 2.68 0.36 -10.48
CA ILE A 17 4.06 0.22 -9.98
C ILE A 17 4.20 0.93 -8.62
N ALA A 18 3.74 2.17 -8.50
CA ALA A 18 3.82 2.93 -7.26
C ALA A 18 3.04 2.29 -6.10
N ILE A 19 1.87 1.71 -6.38
CA ILE A 19 1.09 0.96 -5.38
C ILE A 19 1.85 -0.28 -4.93
N VAL A 20 2.40 -1.06 -5.86
CA VAL A 20 3.16 -2.28 -5.53
C VAL A 20 4.42 -1.96 -4.73
N GLU A 21 5.17 -0.92 -5.11
CA GLU A 21 6.33 -0.44 -4.35
C GLU A 21 5.95 -0.05 -2.91
N PHE A 22 4.83 0.64 -2.74
CA PHE A 22 4.35 1.02 -1.42
C PHE A 22 3.99 -0.21 -0.57
N LEU A 23 3.30 -1.19 -1.14
CA LEU A 23 2.95 -2.42 -0.42
C LEU A 23 4.21 -3.21 0.00
N ALA A 24 5.20 -3.34 -0.89
CA ALA A 24 6.47 -3.99 -0.55
C ALA A 24 7.19 -3.26 0.59
N LEU A 25 7.18 -1.92 0.58
CA LEU A 25 7.76 -1.12 1.66
C LEU A 25 7.03 -1.34 3.00
N VAL A 26 5.72 -1.56 2.98
CA VAL A 26 4.93 -1.90 4.18
C VAL A 26 5.32 -3.28 4.73
N GLU A 27 5.59 -4.27 3.87
CA GLU A 27 6.10 -5.58 4.31
C GLU A 27 7.48 -5.46 4.94
N GLU A 28 8.36 -4.69 4.30
CA GLU A 28 9.70 -4.42 4.80
C GLU A 28 9.65 -3.72 6.17
N ALA A 29 8.80 -2.71 6.33
CA ALA A 29 8.59 -2.00 7.60
C ALA A 29 8.15 -2.90 8.77
N ASN A 30 7.53 -4.04 8.50
CA ASN A 30 7.15 -4.99 9.56
C ASN A 30 8.25 -6.00 9.89
N THR A 31 9.16 -6.24 8.96
CA THR A 31 10.23 -7.23 9.10
C THR A 31 11.55 -6.59 9.54
N THR A 32 11.84 -5.39 9.05
CA THR A 32 13.06 -4.62 9.32
C THR A 32 12.71 -3.20 9.76
N LYS A 33 13.72 -2.46 10.24
CA LYS A 33 13.56 -1.03 10.50
C LYS A 33 13.80 -0.27 9.21
N ILE A 34 12.81 0.49 8.77
CA ILE A 34 12.92 1.44 7.67
C ILE A 34 12.83 2.88 8.17
N ASP A 35 13.23 3.83 7.32
CA ASP A 35 13.07 5.26 7.59
C ASP A 35 11.58 5.65 7.58
N PRO A 36 11.02 6.14 8.71
CA PRO A 36 9.63 6.59 8.78
C PRO A 36 9.30 7.70 7.77
N HIS A 37 10.27 8.53 7.39
CA HIS A 37 10.06 9.60 6.40
C HIS A 37 9.81 9.03 5.00
N VAL A 38 10.52 7.97 4.62
CA VAL A 38 10.34 7.29 3.33
C VAL A 38 8.97 6.61 3.27
N LEU A 39 8.59 5.92 4.36
CA LEU A 39 7.27 5.28 4.46
C LEU A 39 6.13 6.31 4.38
N SER A 40 6.26 7.44 5.08
CA SER A 40 5.27 8.51 5.07
C SER A 40 5.12 9.12 3.67
N ALA A 41 6.24 9.42 2.99
CA ALA A 41 6.21 10.00 1.64
C ALA A 41 5.54 9.06 0.62
N LYS A 42 5.88 7.76 0.65
CA LYS A 42 5.25 6.76 -0.22
C LYS A 42 3.77 6.54 0.12
N HIS A 43 3.39 6.62 1.40
CA HIS A 43 1.99 6.58 1.82
C HIS A 43 1.19 7.80 1.32
N GLU A 44 1.78 9.00 1.28
CA GLU A 44 1.13 10.16 0.67
C GLU A 44 0.94 10.00 -0.84
N GLN A 45 1.94 9.47 -1.54
CA GLN A 45 1.83 9.15 -2.96
C GLN A 45 0.72 8.12 -3.22
N PHE A 46 0.67 7.05 -2.43
CA PHE A 46 -0.39 6.05 -2.48
C PHE A 46 -1.78 6.67 -2.31
N ARG A 47 -1.97 7.54 -1.30
CA ARG A 47 -3.26 8.22 -1.09
C ARG A 47 -3.64 9.14 -2.24
N ARG A 48 -2.68 9.80 -2.90
CA ARG A 48 -2.94 10.64 -4.09
C ARG A 48 -3.41 9.81 -5.28
N ILE A 49 -2.83 8.64 -5.50
CA ILE A 49 -3.19 7.73 -6.60
C ILE A 49 -4.59 7.15 -6.36
N VAL A 50 -4.82 6.62 -5.16
CA VAL A 50 -6.08 5.94 -4.82
C VAL A 50 -7.24 6.94 -4.71
N ASN A 51 -6.98 8.15 -4.21
CA ASN A 51 -7.91 9.29 -4.11
C ASN A 51 -9.29 8.95 -3.49
N SER A 52 -9.39 7.86 -2.72
CA SER A 52 -10.65 7.32 -2.22
C SER A 52 -10.42 6.47 -0.96
N ILE A 53 -10.97 6.92 0.17
CA ILE A 53 -10.86 6.23 1.46
C ILE A 53 -11.45 4.82 1.41
N SER A 54 -12.53 4.61 0.64
CA SER A 54 -13.15 3.30 0.48
C SER A 54 -12.22 2.34 -0.25
N LEU A 55 -11.53 2.82 -1.29
CA LEU A 55 -10.60 2.02 -2.08
C LEU A 55 -9.32 1.73 -1.28
N GLU A 56 -8.80 2.70 -0.51
CA GLU A 56 -7.69 2.47 0.42
C GLU A 56 -7.99 1.34 1.40
N LYS A 57 -9.19 1.33 1.99
CA LYS A 57 -9.64 0.25 2.90
C LYS A 57 -9.81 -1.09 2.20
N GLN A 58 -10.24 -1.09 0.93
CA GLN A 58 -10.34 -2.31 0.15
C GLN A 58 -8.96 -2.89 -0.13
N ILE A 59 -7.99 -2.05 -0.53
CA ILE A 59 -6.61 -2.44 -0.77
C ILE A 59 -5.97 -2.95 0.52
N ASP A 60 -6.11 -2.24 1.65
CA ASP A 60 -5.58 -2.67 2.95
C ASP A 60 -6.12 -4.06 3.35
N ARG A 61 -7.44 -4.29 3.20
CA ARG A 61 -8.06 -5.59 3.50
C ARG A 61 -7.61 -6.70 2.55
N ALA A 62 -7.47 -6.39 1.25
CA ALA A 62 -7.00 -7.36 0.26
C ALA A 62 -5.54 -7.74 0.51
N PHE A 63 -4.71 -6.75 0.82
CA PHE A 63 -3.31 -6.93 1.17
C PHE A 63 -3.15 -7.73 2.46
N GLU A 64 -3.87 -7.38 3.54
CA GLU A 64 -3.81 -8.10 4.82
C GLU A 64 -4.21 -9.58 4.67
N LYS A 65 -5.17 -9.90 3.79
CA LYS A 65 -5.55 -11.29 3.51
C LYS A 65 -4.44 -12.11 2.85
N VAL A 66 -3.54 -11.48 2.10
CA VAL A 66 -2.50 -12.16 1.31
C VAL A 66 -1.16 -12.16 2.05
N SER A 67 -0.74 -11.01 2.60
CA SER A 67 0.55 -10.85 3.27
C SER A 67 0.48 -11.05 4.79
N GLY A 68 -0.70 -10.92 5.39
CA GLY A 68 -0.86 -10.90 6.85
C GLY A 68 -0.51 -9.55 7.51
N PHE A 69 -0.09 -8.56 6.72
CA PHE A 69 0.25 -7.21 7.21
C PHE A 69 -0.84 -6.20 6.87
N SER A 70 -1.09 -5.24 7.76
CA SER A 70 -2.01 -4.13 7.50
C SER A 70 -1.24 -2.83 7.29
N ILE A 71 -1.57 -2.13 6.22
CA ILE A 71 -1.06 -0.80 5.89
C ILE A 71 -1.39 0.14 7.03
N PHE A 72 -2.64 0.16 7.50
CA PHE A 72 -3.08 1.04 8.58
C PHE A 72 -2.30 0.82 9.88
N LYS A 73 -2.15 -0.45 10.31
CA LYS A 73 -1.41 -0.79 11.54
C LYS A 73 0.07 -0.39 11.42
N THR A 74 0.67 -0.61 10.26
CA THR A 74 2.07 -0.30 9.99
C THR A 74 2.28 1.20 10.02
N ILE A 75 1.50 1.98 9.27
CA ILE A 75 1.60 3.44 9.29
C ILE A 75 1.38 3.98 10.70
N LYS A 76 0.42 3.47 11.46
CA LYS A 76 0.18 3.88 12.86
C LYS A 76 1.37 3.59 13.79
N LYS A 77 2.14 2.53 13.53
CA LYS A 77 3.34 2.18 14.32
C LYS A 77 4.51 3.13 14.04
N TYR A 78 4.59 3.66 12.82
CA TYR A 78 5.66 4.53 12.35
C TYR A 78 5.33 6.03 12.37
N LYS A 79 4.11 6.38 12.82
CA LYS A 79 3.62 7.75 12.97
C LYS A 79 3.77 8.23 14.40
#